data_AF-J8Q999-F1
#
_entry.id   AF-J8Q999-F1
#
_cell.length_a   1.000
_cell.length_b   1.000
_cell.length_c   1.000
_cell.angle_alpha   90.00
_cell.angle_beta   90.00
_cell.angle_gamma   90.00
#
_symmetry.space_group_name_H-M   'P 1'
#
loop_
_entity.id
_entity.type
_entity.pdbx_description
1 polymer ?
#
loop_
_entity_poly.entity_id
_entity_poly.type
_entity_poly.pdbx_seq_one_letter_code
_entity_poly.pdbx_strand_id
1 'polypeptide(L)' 'MANKVIQLQKVFQSSAKPLWWRHPRSALYLYPFYAIFAVAVVTPLLYIPNAIRGIKAKKA' A
#
# COMPACT_ATOMS: atom_id res chain seq x y z
N MET A 1 15.72 -3.36 26.67
CA MET A 1 15.58 -3.04 25.23
C MET A 1 16.22 -1.68 25.00
N ALA A 2 17.30 -1.57 24.21
CA ALA A 2 17.98 -0.28 24.02
C ALA A 2 17.16 0.64 23.10
N ASN A 3 17.12 1.93 23.42
CA ASN A 3 16.48 2.94 22.58
C ASN A 3 17.21 3.05 21.23
N LYS A 4 16.48 2.87 20.12
CA LYS A 4 17.04 2.89 18.74
C LYS A 4 16.91 4.23 18.03
N VAL A 5 16.43 5.28 18.70
CA VAL A 5 16.13 6.57 18.07
C VAL A 5 17.33 7.16 17.33
N ILE A 6 18.53 7.21 17.93
CA ILE A 6 19.72 7.76 17.27
C ILE A 6 20.13 6.95 16.04
N GLN A 7 19.97 5.63 16.07
CA GLN A 7 20.27 4.76 14.92
C GLN A 7 19.29 5.04 13.76
N LEU A 8 18.00 5.18 14.07
CA LEU A 8 16.99 5.52 13.08
C LEU A 8 17.19 6.94 12.53
N GLN A 9 17.52 7.93 13.36
CA GLN A 9 17.86 9.28 12.89
C GLN A 9 18.98 9.23 11.84
N LYS A 10 20.07 8.48 12.08
CA LYS A 10 21.15 8.30 11.10
C LYS A 10 20.66 7.68 9.80
N VAL A 11 19.84 6.62 9.87
CA VAL A 11 19.30 5.94 8.67
C VAL A 11 18.39 6.87 7.86
N PHE A 12 17.55 7.64 8.55
CA PHE A 12 16.59 8.53 7.91
C PHE A 12 17.24 9.82 7.37
N GLN A 13 18.23 10.38 8.06
CA GLN A 13 18.89 11.63 7.65
C GLN A 13 19.98 11.41 6.59
N SER A 14 20.61 10.23 6.54
CA SER A 14 21.66 9.91 5.54
C SER A 14 21.12 9.50 4.16
N SER A 15 19.81 9.28 4.02
CA SER A 15 19.20 8.73 2.81
C SER A 15 18.47 9.80 2.00
N ALA A 16 18.77 9.87 0.70
CA ALA A 16 18.03 10.68 -0.26
C ALA A 16 16.71 10.03 -0.74
N LYS A 17 16.41 8.79 -0.32
CA LYS A 17 15.17 8.09 -0.69
C LYS A 17 13.94 8.88 -0.17
N PRO A 18 12.76 8.73 -0.78
CA PRO A 18 11.53 9.25 -0.21
C PRO A 18 11.28 8.65 1.19
N LEU A 19 10.67 9.44 2.07
CA LEU A 19 10.56 9.14 3.51
C LEU A 19 9.99 7.73 3.79
N TRP A 20 8.95 7.33 3.05
CA TRP A 20 8.28 6.03 3.22
C TRP A 20 9.13 4.81 2.83
N TRP A 21 10.24 5.02 2.12
CA TRP A 21 11.20 3.97 1.74
C TRP A 21 12.47 3.93 2.61
N ARG A 22 12.66 4.88 3.54
CA ARG A 22 13.92 5.01 4.28
C ARG A 22 14.15 3.93 5.32
N HIS A 23 13.09 3.34 5.87
CA HIS A 23 13.24 2.29 6.87
C HIS A 23 13.65 0.96 6.20
N PRO A 24 14.58 0.17 6.77
CA PRO A 24 15.03 -1.09 6.18
C PRO A 24 13.92 -2.10 5.91
N ARG A 25 12.83 -2.04 6.70
CA ARG A 25 11.65 -2.92 6.55
C ARG A 25 10.54 -2.32 5.67
N SER A 26 10.70 -1.12 5.12
CA SER A 26 9.67 -0.46 4.31
C SER A 26 9.17 -1.36 3.17
N ALA A 27 10.04 -2.15 2.53
CA ALA A 27 9.67 -3.06 1.44
C ALA A 27 8.59 -4.08 1.86
N LEU A 28 8.66 -4.60 3.09
CA LEU A 28 7.70 -5.58 3.62
C LEU A 28 6.30 -5.00 3.81
N TYR A 29 6.19 -3.67 3.94
CA TYR A 29 4.91 -2.98 4.06
C TYR A 29 4.41 -2.49 2.70
N LEU A 30 5.28 -1.84 1.93
CA LEU A 30 4.87 -1.13 0.71
C LEU A 30 4.56 -2.09 -0.44
N TYR A 31 5.30 -3.18 -0.62
CA TYR A 31 4.99 -4.11 -1.71
C TYR A 31 3.62 -4.79 -1.55
N PRO A 32 3.27 -5.37 -0.39
CA PRO A 32 1.91 -5.89 -0.18
C PRO A 32 0.84 -4.80 -0.22
N PHE A 33 1.14 -3.61 0.33
CA PHE A 33 0.21 -2.48 0.28
C PHE A 33 -0.17 -2.10 -1.14
N TYR A 34 0.82 -1.93 -2.05
CA TYR A 34 0.53 -1.57 -3.44
C TYR A 34 -0.23 -2.68 -4.19
N ALA A 35 0.05 -3.95 -3.89
CA ALA A 35 -0.70 -5.06 -4.47
C ALA A 35 -2.18 -5.01 -4.05
N ILE A 36 -2.45 -4.85 -2.75
CA ILE A 36 -3.83 -4.79 -2.23
C ILE A 36 -4.54 -3.51 -2.69
N PHE A 37 -3.84 -2.37 -2.71
CA PHE A 37 -4.39 -1.10 -3.17
C PHE A 37 -4.82 -1.17 -4.63
N ALA A 38 -4.01 -1.76 -5.51
CA ALA A 38 -4.34 -1.93 -6.91
C ALA A 38 -5.63 -2.75 -7.09
N VAL A 39 -5.74 -3.89 -6.39
CA VAL A 39 -6.95 -4.74 -6.44
C VAL A 39 -8.17 -3.98 -5.88
N ALA A 40 -8.01 -3.28 -4.75
CA ALA A 40 -9.07 -2.54 -4.10
C ALA A 40 -9.63 -1.39 -4.96
N VAL A 41 -8.77 -0.74 -5.75
CA VAL A 41 -9.19 0.36 -6.66
C VAL A 41 -9.80 -0.18 -7.94
N VAL A 42 -9.22 -1.21 -8.55
CA VAL A 42 -9.68 -1.71 -9.85
C VAL A 42 -11.00 -2.50 -9.74
N THR A 43 -11.21 -3.23 -8.65
CA THR A 43 -12.39 -4.10 -8.49
C THR A 43 -13.71 -3.32 -8.57
N PRO A 44 -13.92 -2.19 -7.85
CA PRO A 44 -15.15 -1.40 -8.00
C PRO A 44 -15.37 -0.88 -9.42
N LEU A 45 -14.30 -0.43 -10.09
CA LEU A 45 -14.37 0.10 -11.45
C LEU A 45 -14.79 -0.97 -12.47
N LEU A 46 -14.33 -2.21 -12.29
CA LEU A 46 -14.72 -3.36 -13.10
C LEU A 46 -16.23 -3.64 -13.06
N TYR A 47 -16.91 -3.30 -11.95
CA TYR A 47 -18.36 -3.50 -11.81
C TYR A 47 -19.21 -2.33 -12.30
N ILE A 48 -18.61 -1.19 -12.69
CA ILE A 48 -19.36 -0.03 -13.20
C ILE A 48 -20.23 -0.37 -14.43
N PRO A 49 -19.74 -1.08 -15.47
CA PRO A 49 -20.58 -1.39 -16.64
C PRO A 49 -21.79 -2.25 -16.28
N ASN A 50 -21.64 -3.18 -15.33
CA ASN A 50 -22.75 -3.99 -14.84
C ASN A 50 -23.77 -3.12 -14.11
N ALA A 51 -23.31 -2.16 -13.30
CA ALA A 51 -24.18 -1.20 -12.62
C ALA A 51 -24.95 -0.31 -13.62
N ILE A 52 -24.30 0.19 -14.67
CA ILE A 52 -24.94 0.99 -15.73
C ILE A 52 -26.03 0.18 -16.45
N ARG A 53 -25.78 -1.11 -16.71
CA ARG A 53 -26.72 -2.03 -17.37
C ARG A 53 -27.81 -2.58 -16.44
N GLY A 54 -27.80 -2.22 -15.15
CA GLY A 54 -28.73 -2.74 -14.15
C GLY A 54 -28.51 -4.21 -13.76
N ILE A 55 -27.36 -4.80 -14.11
CA ILE A 55 -27.02 -6.19 -13.81
C ILE A 55 -26.52 -6.28 -12.36
N LYS A 56 -27.29 -6.93 -11.50
CA LYS A 56 -26.94 -7.17 -10.09
C LYS A 56 -26.11 -8.45 -9.92
N ALA A 57 -25.30 -8.49 -8.87
CA ALA A 57 -24.63 -9.73 -8.45
C ALA A 57 -25.68 -10.80 -8.11
N LYS A 58 -25.42 -12.05 -8.53
CA LYS A 58 -26.30 -13.18 -8.21
C LYS A 58 -26.15 -13.52 -6.73
N LYS A 59 -27.27 -13.86 -6.08
CA LYS A 59 -27.24 -14.46 -4.74
C LYS A 59 -26.87 -15.94 -4.92
N ALA A 60 -25.75 -16.35 -4.32
CA ALA A 60 -25.35 -17.75 -4.24
C ALA A 60 -26.22 -18.50 -3.22
#